data_AF-A0A0V1CBV1-F1
#
_entry.id   AF-A0A0V1CBV1-F1
#
_cell.length_a   1.000
_cell.length_b   1.000
_cell.length_c   1.000
_cell.angle_alpha   90.00
_cell.angle_beta   90.00
_cell.angle_gamma   90.00
#
_symmetry.space_group_name_H-M   'P 1'
#
loop_
_entity.id
_entity.type
_entity.pdbx_description
1 polymer ?
#
loop_
_entity_poly.entity_id
_entity_poly.type
_entity_poly.pdbx_seq_one_letter_code
_entity_poly.pdbx_strand_id
1 'polypeptide(L)'
;MKTVARRFSFTLLYNSCTRYHLQFFPKVLVFLERANILLYSLFECYVNFSEFTANHIMVTKDDEYDYLFKVVLIGDSGVGKSNLLSRFTRNEFNLESKTTIGVEFATRSIQVDGKTIKAQIWDTAGQERYRAITSAYYRGAVGALLVYDIAKHVTYENVERWLKELRDHADQNIVIMLVGNKSDLRHLRAVPSDEAKAYTEQNCLSFIETSALDSTNVEAAFTNILTEIYRNVTQRRGQVGDESSIHRSLNTIQVAPTEPVIDRSGIKCCNQ
;
A
#
# COMPACT_ATOMS: atom_id res chain seq x y z
N MET A 1 -5.64 -44.28 -27.57
CA MET A 1 -4.99 -43.14 -28.28
C MET A 1 -5.41 -41.87 -27.55
N LYS A 2 -4.67 -41.45 -26.51
CA LYS A 2 -3.69 -40.34 -26.49
C LYS A 2 -4.30 -38.96 -26.84
N THR A 3 -4.35 -38.06 -25.85
CA THR A 3 -3.92 -36.63 -25.88
C THR A 3 -3.97 -36.12 -24.42
N VAL A 4 -3.05 -36.53 -23.55
CA VAL A 4 -1.88 -35.75 -23.07
C VAL A 4 -2.24 -34.32 -22.63
N ALA A 5 -2.55 -34.21 -21.34
CA ALA A 5 -2.38 -33.00 -20.56
C ALA A 5 -0.93 -32.51 -20.66
N ARG A 6 -0.71 -31.35 -21.28
CA ARG A 6 0.57 -30.63 -21.19
C ARG A 6 0.41 -29.52 -20.15
N ARG A 7 0.96 -29.79 -18.96
CA ARG A 7 1.56 -28.80 -18.06
C ARG A 7 2.38 -27.83 -18.93
N PHE A 8 1.83 -26.66 -19.22
CA PHE A 8 2.65 -25.55 -19.70
C PHE A 8 3.46 -25.08 -18.49
N SER A 9 4.77 -25.24 -18.63
CA SER A 9 5.76 -25.06 -17.57
C SER A 9 5.83 -23.58 -17.16
N PHE A 10 5.34 -23.27 -15.95
CA PHE A 10 5.47 -21.97 -15.28
C PHE A 10 6.95 -21.50 -15.15
N THR A 11 7.90 -22.42 -15.33
CA THR A 11 9.34 -22.18 -15.21
C THR A 11 9.95 -21.40 -16.38
N LEU A 12 9.33 -21.38 -17.56
CA LEU A 12 9.90 -20.70 -18.73
C LEU A 12 9.56 -19.20 -18.81
N LEU A 13 8.49 -18.75 -18.15
CA LEU A 13 8.22 -17.31 -17.98
C LEU A 13 9.07 -16.70 -16.86
N TYR A 14 9.53 -17.51 -15.91
CA TYR A 14 10.39 -17.08 -14.80
C TYR A 14 11.82 -16.70 -15.27
N ASN A 15 12.37 -17.42 -16.26
CA ASN A 15 13.75 -17.23 -16.71
C ASN A 15 13.95 -16.25 -17.87
N SER A 16 12.88 -15.72 -18.48
CA SER A 16 12.99 -14.69 -19.53
C SER A 16 12.69 -13.26 -19.04
N CYS A 17 12.28 -13.08 -17.79
CA CYS A 17 11.90 -11.77 -17.24
C CYS A 17 13.05 -11.04 -16.52
N THR A 18 14.22 -11.66 -16.38
CA THR A 18 15.36 -11.12 -15.60
C THR A 18 16.31 -10.22 -16.39
N ARG A 19 15.98 -9.76 -17.60
CA ARG A 19 16.94 -8.95 -18.38
C ARG A 19 16.47 -7.68 -19.07
N TYR A 20 15.17 -7.37 -19.13
CA TYR A 20 14.73 -6.15 -19.80
C TYR A 20 13.41 -5.64 -19.22
N HIS A 21 13.42 -4.74 -18.23
CA HIS A 21 12.22 -3.96 -17.96
C HIS A 21 12.45 -2.65 -17.20
N LEU A 22 12.72 -1.58 -17.94
CA LEU A 22 12.42 -0.21 -17.51
C LEU A 22 11.93 0.73 -18.62
N GLN A 23 11.68 0.24 -19.85
CA GLN A 23 11.33 1.13 -20.97
C GLN A 23 10.07 0.76 -21.80
N PHE A 24 9.35 -0.31 -21.49
CA PHE A 24 8.21 -0.75 -22.33
C PHE A 24 6.84 -0.81 -21.63
N PHE A 25 6.68 -0.09 -20.52
CA PHE A 25 5.43 -0.14 -19.73
C PHE A 25 4.19 0.61 -20.28
N PRO A 26 4.25 1.63 -21.16
CA PRO A 26 3.02 2.23 -21.67
C PRO A 26 2.35 1.43 -22.81
N LYS A 27 3.00 0.41 -23.40
CA LYS A 27 2.45 -0.34 -24.55
C LYS A 27 1.71 -1.62 -24.18
N VAL A 28 2.00 -2.23 -23.02
CA VAL A 28 1.35 -3.48 -22.61
C VAL A 28 -0.10 -3.23 -22.12
N LEU A 29 -0.35 -2.06 -21.54
CA LEU A 29 -1.70 -1.66 -21.09
C LEU A 29 -2.68 -1.49 -22.27
N VAL A 30 -2.20 -1.05 -23.44
CA VAL A 30 -3.02 -0.89 -24.66
C VAL A 30 -3.26 -2.24 -25.36
N PHE A 31 -2.39 -3.24 -25.17
CA PHE A 31 -2.53 -4.54 -25.82
C PHE A 31 -3.54 -5.47 -25.13
N LEU A 32 -3.92 -5.17 -23.88
CA LEU A 32 -4.81 -5.99 -23.05
C LEU A 32 -6.29 -5.57 -23.12
N GLU A 33 -6.73 -4.84 -24.14
CA GLU A 33 -8.16 -4.51 -24.35
C GLU A 33 -8.98 -5.59 -25.07
N ARG A 34 -8.41 -6.75 -25.42
CA ARG A 34 -9.11 -7.76 -26.26
C ARG A 34 -9.32 -9.17 -25.67
N ALA A 35 -9.06 -9.42 -24.38
CA ALA A 35 -9.27 -10.75 -23.81
C ALA A 35 -9.89 -10.69 -22.40
N ASN A 36 -11.22 -10.71 -22.36
CA ASN A 36 -12.04 -10.30 -21.21
C ASN A 36 -12.14 -11.31 -20.04
N ILE A 37 -11.20 -12.25 -19.85
CA ILE A 37 -11.29 -13.26 -18.76
C ILE A 37 -9.92 -13.58 -18.11
N LEU A 38 -8.79 -13.40 -18.81
CA LEU A 38 -7.45 -13.70 -18.25
C LEU A 38 -6.81 -12.54 -17.48
N LEU A 39 -7.42 -11.35 -17.49
CA LEU A 39 -6.86 -10.17 -16.82
C LEU A 39 -6.83 -10.30 -15.30
N TYR A 40 -7.84 -10.90 -14.66
CA TYR A 40 -7.89 -10.97 -13.19
C TYR A 40 -6.73 -11.79 -12.60
N SER A 41 -6.43 -12.97 -13.17
CA SER A 41 -5.34 -13.81 -12.67
C SER A 41 -3.95 -13.23 -12.98
N LEU A 42 -3.77 -12.64 -14.17
CA LEU A 42 -2.52 -11.93 -14.50
C LEU A 42 -2.34 -10.67 -13.67
N PHE A 43 -3.44 -10.02 -13.30
CA PHE A 43 -3.45 -8.83 -12.45
C PHE A 43 -3.23 -9.15 -10.98
N GLU A 44 -3.88 -10.17 -10.42
CA GLU A 44 -3.53 -10.69 -9.09
C GLU A 44 -2.08 -11.15 -9.06
N CYS A 45 -1.59 -11.79 -10.12
CA CYS A 45 -0.18 -12.14 -10.25
C CYS A 45 0.71 -10.88 -10.27
N TYR A 46 0.29 -9.80 -10.94
CA TYR A 46 0.99 -8.51 -10.93
C TYR A 46 0.94 -7.80 -9.58
N VAL A 47 -0.20 -7.80 -8.87
CA VAL A 47 -0.32 -7.20 -7.54
C VAL A 47 0.52 -7.99 -6.55
N ASN A 48 0.40 -9.32 -6.53
CA ASN A 48 1.24 -10.19 -5.73
C ASN A 48 2.72 -10.06 -6.12
N PHE A 49 3.05 -9.84 -7.40
CA PHE A 49 4.42 -9.57 -7.85
C PHE A 49 4.89 -8.16 -7.47
N SER A 50 4.02 -7.16 -7.45
CA SER A 50 4.33 -5.79 -7.00
C SER A 50 4.52 -5.76 -5.48
N GLU A 51 3.72 -6.52 -4.73
CA GLU A 51 3.86 -6.71 -3.29
C GLU A 51 5.09 -7.56 -2.97
N PHE A 52 5.36 -8.61 -3.77
CA PHE A 52 6.58 -9.41 -3.66
C PHE A 52 7.83 -8.59 -3.99
N THR A 53 7.83 -7.80 -5.04
CA THR A 53 8.97 -6.92 -5.38
C THR A 53 9.10 -5.77 -4.39
N ALA A 54 8.01 -5.17 -3.92
CA ALA A 54 8.05 -4.19 -2.83
C ALA A 54 8.64 -4.81 -1.56
N ASN A 55 8.27 -6.05 -1.21
CA ASN A 55 8.82 -6.77 -0.06
C ASN A 55 10.26 -7.27 -0.29
N HIS A 56 10.67 -7.58 -1.53
CA HIS A 56 11.98 -8.14 -1.86
C HIS A 56 13.03 -7.09 -2.22
N ILE A 57 12.64 -5.91 -2.72
CA ILE A 57 13.49 -4.72 -2.83
C ILE A 57 13.90 -4.24 -1.42
N MET A 58 13.13 -4.59 -0.37
CA MET A 58 13.36 -4.21 1.03
C MET A 58 14.38 -5.08 1.77
N VAL A 59 14.90 -6.16 1.19
CA VAL A 59 15.99 -6.94 1.79
C VAL A 59 17.33 -6.40 1.31
N THR A 60 17.53 -5.09 1.45
CA THR A 60 18.87 -4.49 1.48
C THR A 60 19.17 -4.20 2.94
N LYS A 61 20.28 -4.75 3.44
CA LYS A 61 20.79 -4.51 4.80
C LYS A 61 20.77 -3.01 5.13
N ASP A 62 20.46 -2.72 6.38
CA ASP A 62 20.42 -1.42 7.07
C ASP A 62 19.06 -0.68 7.02
N ASP A 63 18.15 -1.16 7.87
CA ASP A 63 17.48 -0.36 8.91
C ASP A 63 16.68 -1.35 9.77
N GLU A 64 17.19 -1.70 10.95
CA GLU A 64 16.43 -2.50 11.92
C GLU A 64 15.17 -1.73 12.32
N TYR A 65 13.99 -2.30 12.02
CA TYR A 65 12.70 -1.70 12.35
C TYR A 65 11.91 -2.64 13.27
N ASP A 66 11.21 -2.06 14.24
CA ASP A 66 10.37 -2.82 15.18
C ASP A 66 9.00 -3.16 14.57
N TYR A 67 8.47 -2.29 13.71
CA TYR A 67 7.14 -2.43 13.11
C TYR A 67 7.14 -2.05 11.64
N LEU A 68 6.35 -2.77 10.84
CA LEU A 68 6.07 -2.48 9.44
C LEU A 68 4.57 -2.25 9.28
N PHE A 69 4.17 -1.06 8.84
CA PHE A 69 2.77 -0.70 8.65
C PHE A 69 2.46 -0.37 7.20
N LYS A 70 1.46 -1.04 6.65
CA LYS A 70 0.89 -0.75 5.32
C LYS A 70 -0.21 0.31 5.45
N VAL A 71 -0.01 1.46 4.81
CA VAL A 71 -0.96 2.59 4.77
C VAL A 71 -1.35 2.88 3.32
N VAL A 72 -2.64 3.10 3.07
CA VAL A 72 -3.16 3.43 1.73
C VAL A 72 -3.66 4.87 1.68
N LEU A 73 -3.41 5.56 0.56
CA LEU A 73 -4.02 6.86 0.26
C LEU A 73 -5.21 6.64 -0.68
N ILE A 74 -6.39 7.11 -0.29
CA ILE A 74 -7.63 6.97 -1.06
C ILE A 74 -8.35 8.31 -1.21
N GLY A 75 -9.16 8.46 -2.25
CA GLY A 75 -9.90 9.68 -2.56
C GLY A 75 -9.92 9.99 -4.05
N ASP A 76 -10.65 11.04 -4.43
CA ASP A 76 -10.86 11.40 -5.84
C ASP A 76 -9.56 11.76 -6.59
N SER A 77 -9.63 11.69 -7.93
CA SER A 77 -8.55 12.18 -8.78
C SER A 77 -8.35 13.68 -8.60
N GLY A 78 -7.08 14.12 -8.49
CA GLY A 78 -6.73 15.54 -8.40
C GLY A 78 -6.91 16.21 -7.03
N VAL A 79 -7.27 15.46 -5.98
CA VAL A 79 -7.30 15.96 -4.60
C VAL A 79 -5.90 16.21 -4.02
N GLY A 80 -4.87 15.57 -4.60
CA GLY A 80 -3.46 15.79 -4.24
C GLY A 80 -2.79 14.68 -3.43
N LYS A 81 -3.30 13.44 -3.48
CA LYS A 81 -2.70 12.26 -2.80
C LYS A 81 -1.23 12.05 -3.15
N SER A 82 -0.88 12.05 -4.44
CA SER A 82 0.52 11.90 -4.89
C SER A 82 1.40 13.04 -4.38
N ASN A 83 0.91 14.28 -4.40
CA ASN A 83 1.65 15.42 -3.86
C ASN A 83 1.82 15.32 -2.33
N LEU A 84 0.84 14.79 -1.59
CA LEU A 84 1.02 14.49 -0.16
C LEU A 84 2.09 13.41 0.06
N LEU A 85 2.10 12.35 -0.76
CA LEU A 85 3.11 11.29 -0.69
C LEU A 85 4.51 11.82 -1.02
N SER A 86 4.67 12.53 -2.12
CA SER A 86 5.95 13.13 -2.53
C SER A 86 6.43 14.14 -1.49
N ARG A 87 5.53 14.94 -0.91
CA ARG A 87 5.88 15.90 0.14
C ARG A 87 6.33 15.19 1.41
N PHE A 88 5.66 14.11 1.80
CA PHE A 88 6.05 13.33 2.97
C PHE A 88 7.37 12.58 2.78
N THR A 89 7.68 12.09 1.58
CA THR A 89 8.83 11.19 1.35
C THR A 89 10.08 11.91 0.84
N ARG A 90 9.90 12.93 0.00
CA ARG A 90 10.99 13.65 -0.67
C ARG A 90 11.03 15.15 -0.35
N ASN A 91 10.04 15.64 0.39
CA ASN A 91 9.80 17.07 0.57
C ASN A 91 9.63 17.84 -0.76
N GLU A 92 9.13 17.15 -1.79
CA GLU A 92 8.90 17.70 -3.13
C GLU A 92 7.43 17.98 -3.39
N PHE A 93 7.14 18.92 -4.27
CA PHE A 93 5.79 19.19 -4.77
C PHE A 93 5.83 19.47 -6.26
N ASN A 94 4.89 18.86 -6.98
CA ASN A 94 4.75 19.03 -8.41
C ASN A 94 3.40 19.68 -8.73
N LEU A 95 3.44 20.93 -9.19
CA LEU A 95 2.26 21.68 -9.61
C LEU A 95 1.60 21.04 -10.85
N GLU A 96 2.40 20.43 -11.73
CA GLU A 96 1.95 19.75 -12.95
C GLU A 96 1.76 18.24 -12.71
N SER A 97 1.42 17.82 -11.48
CA SER A 97 1.14 16.42 -11.19
C SER A 97 0.04 15.89 -12.11
N LYS A 98 0.41 15.07 -13.09
CA LYS A 98 -0.54 14.38 -13.97
C LYS A 98 -1.36 13.38 -13.15
N THR A 99 -2.51 12.99 -13.67
CA THR A 99 -3.30 11.91 -13.07
C THR A 99 -2.42 10.66 -12.92
N THR A 100 -2.32 10.13 -11.71
CA THR A 100 -1.53 8.94 -11.41
C THR A 100 -2.07 7.76 -12.23
N ILE A 101 -1.22 7.22 -13.11
CA ILE A 101 -1.54 6.03 -13.89
C ILE A 101 -0.98 4.84 -13.09
N GLY A 102 -1.84 4.11 -12.41
CA GLY A 102 -1.46 2.97 -11.56
C GLY A 102 -1.30 3.33 -10.09
N VAL A 103 -0.39 2.63 -9.40
CA VAL A 103 -0.16 2.76 -7.96
C VAL A 103 1.30 3.14 -7.72
N GLU A 104 1.54 4.20 -6.95
CA GLU A 104 2.88 4.59 -6.52
C GLU A 104 3.13 4.05 -5.11
N PHE A 105 4.34 3.59 -4.86
CA PHE A 105 4.75 2.99 -3.59
C PHE A 105 5.96 3.73 -3.05
N ALA A 106 5.91 4.10 -1.77
CA ALA A 106 7.04 4.69 -1.07
C ALA A 106 7.14 4.17 0.36
N THR A 107 8.36 4.18 0.90
CA THR A 107 8.60 3.87 2.31
C THR A 107 9.24 5.01 3.05
N ARG A 108 8.82 5.20 4.30
CA ARG A 108 9.46 6.13 5.23
C ARG A 108 9.48 5.52 6.62
N SER A 109 10.63 5.62 7.29
CA SER A 109 10.78 5.22 8.68
C SER A 109 10.58 6.43 9.59
N ILE A 110 9.84 6.25 10.68
CA ILE A 110 9.67 7.25 11.75
C ILE A 110 9.94 6.60 13.11
N GLN A 111 10.29 7.41 14.10
CA GLN A 111 10.41 6.95 15.49
C GLN A 111 9.18 7.37 16.29
N VAL A 112 8.55 6.41 16.97
CA VAL A 112 7.40 6.63 17.85
C VAL A 112 7.65 5.85 19.14
N ASP A 113 7.60 6.52 20.29
CA ASP A 113 7.81 5.92 21.63
C ASP A 113 9.09 5.07 21.73
N GLY A 114 10.17 5.51 21.10
CA GLY A 114 11.46 4.78 21.09
C GLY A 114 11.49 3.54 20.19
N LYS A 115 10.45 3.33 19.37
CA LYS A 115 10.33 2.25 18.39
C LYS A 115 10.45 2.79 16.97
N THR A 116 11.18 2.08 16.12
CA THR A 116 11.33 2.42 14.71
C THR A 116 10.21 1.77 13.91
N ILE A 117 9.34 2.60 13.34
CA ILE A 117 8.21 2.19 12.53
C ILE A 117 8.52 2.48 11.07
N LYS A 118 8.54 1.43 10.25
CA LYS A 118 8.65 1.53 8.80
C LYS A 118 7.25 1.58 8.19
N ALA A 119 6.88 2.71 7.61
CA ALA A 119 5.61 2.86 6.90
C ALA A 119 5.79 2.53 5.41
N GLN A 120 4.92 1.67 4.89
CA GLN A 120 4.73 1.38 3.48
C GLN A 120 3.48 2.10 2.99
N ILE A 121 3.66 3.15 2.19
CA ILE A 121 2.56 4.00 1.76
C ILE A 121 2.27 3.72 0.29
N TRP A 122 1.00 3.40 0.02
CA TRP A 122 0.49 3.10 -1.31
C TRP A 122 -0.40 4.25 -1.77
N ASP A 123 0.05 5.01 -2.76
CA ASP A 123 -0.77 6.01 -3.43
C ASP A 123 -1.57 5.36 -4.55
N THR A 124 -2.89 5.33 -4.41
CA THR A 124 -3.79 4.72 -5.37
C THR A 124 -4.25 5.74 -6.41
N ALA A 125 -4.37 5.32 -7.68
CA ALA A 125 -5.01 6.16 -8.69
C ALA A 125 -6.45 6.49 -8.26
N GLY A 126 -6.77 7.77 -8.10
CA GLY A 126 -8.12 8.24 -7.77
C GLY A 126 -9.13 8.14 -8.92
N GLN A 127 -8.84 7.33 -9.95
CA GLN A 127 -9.70 7.19 -11.11
C GLN A 127 -10.63 5.99 -10.92
N GLU A 128 -11.93 6.26 -10.98
CA GLU A 128 -13.01 5.29 -10.84
C GLU A 128 -12.91 4.11 -11.80
N ARG A 129 -12.27 4.30 -12.97
CA ARG A 129 -12.08 3.27 -13.99
C ARG A 129 -11.19 2.12 -13.52
N TYR A 130 -10.41 2.32 -12.45
CA TYR A 130 -9.50 1.31 -11.88
C TYR A 130 -9.98 0.79 -10.51
N ARG A 131 -11.26 0.97 -10.15
CA ARG A 131 -11.81 0.49 -8.86
C ARG A 131 -11.66 -1.01 -8.63
N ALA A 132 -11.89 -1.83 -9.67
CA ALA A 132 -11.71 -3.29 -9.58
C ALA A 132 -10.26 -3.70 -9.26
N ILE A 133 -9.30 -2.84 -9.57
CA ILE A 133 -7.87 -3.01 -9.32
C ILE A 133 -7.51 -2.54 -7.90
N THR A 134 -8.27 -1.58 -7.34
CA THR A 134 -7.93 -0.91 -6.09
C THR A 134 -8.23 -1.76 -4.85
N SER A 135 -9.24 -2.64 -4.92
CA SER A 135 -9.63 -3.54 -3.83
C SER A 135 -8.49 -4.46 -3.36
N ALA A 136 -7.61 -4.90 -4.26
CA ALA A 136 -6.48 -5.76 -3.92
C ALA A 136 -5.45 -5.02 -3.03
N TYR A 137 -5.32 -3.71 -3.17
CA TYR A 137 -4.35 -2.90 -2.39
C TYR A 137 -4.81 -2.61 -0.96
N TYR A 138 -6.12 -2.64 -0.71
CA TYR A 138 -6.68 -2.46 0.64
C TYR A 138 -6.40 -3.65 1.57
N ARG A 139 -6.14 -4.84 1.00
CA ARG A 139 -5.88 -6.05 1.78
C ARG A 139 -4.60 -5.91 2.60
N GLY A 140 -4.71 -6.15 3.91
CA GLY A 140 -3.60 -6.03 4.86
C GLY A 140 -3.17 -4.59 5.17
N ALA A 141 -3.93 -3.59 4.71
CA ALA A 141 -3.72 -2.20 5.13
C ALA A 141 -4.17 -2.04 6.58
N VAL A 142 -3.28 -1.52 7.43
CA VAL A 142 -3.56 -1.22 8.85
C VAL A 142 -3.96 0.24 9.06
N GLY A 143 -3.72 1.09 8.06
CA GLY A 143 -4.13 2.48 8.05
C GLY A 143 -4.60 2.97 6.68
N ALA A 144 -5.47 3.97 6.67
CA ALA A 144 -5.87 4.67 5.46
C ALA A 144 -6.00 6.18 5.68
N LEU A 145 -5.49 6.95 4.71
CA LEU A 145 -5.73 8.39 4.62
C LEU A 145 -6.76 8.64 3.52
N LEU A 146 -7.92 9.15 3.92
CA LEU A 146 -9.02 9.50 3.03
C LEU A 146 -8.95 10.98 2.71
N VAL A 147 -8.55 11.31 1.48
CA VAL A 147 -8.18 12.67 1.08
C VAL A 147 -9.25 13.30 0.22
N TYR A 148 -9.66 14.53 0.58
CA TYR A 148 -10.52 15.38 -0.25
C TYR A 148 -9.87 16.77 -0.45
N ASP A 149 -10.39 17.55 -1.38
CA ASP A 149 -9.96 18.91 -1.68
C ASP A 149 -10.91 19.91 -1.02
N ILE A 150 -10.42 20.75 -0.10
CA ILE A 150 -11.26 21.70 0.62
C ILE A 150 -11.92 22.76 -0.29
N ALA A 151 -11.36 22.98 -1.50
CA ALA A 151 -11.89 23.92 -2.48
C ALA A 151 -12.93 23.28 -3.42
N LYS A 152 -13.17 21.97 -3.32
CA LYS A 152 -14.10 21.23 -4.19
C LYS A 152 -15.05 20.33 -3.41
N HIS A 153 -16.27 20.83 -3.19
CA HIS A 153 -17.31 20.12 -2.43
C HIS A 153 -17.62 18.71 -2.96
N VAL A 154 -17.64 18.52 -4.28
CA VAL A 154 -17.88 17.20 -4.91
C VAL A 154 -16.89 16.13 -4.40
N THR A 155 -15.64 16.50 -4.14
CA THR A 155 -14.64 15.54 -3.63
C THR A 155 -14.90 15.13 -2.19
N TYR A 156 -15.57 16.00 -1.43
CA TYR A 156 -16.01 15.71 -0.07
C TYR A 156 -17.28 14.84 -0.06
N GLU A 157 -18.26 15.09 -0.92
CA GLU A 157 -19.43 14.20 -1.08
C GLU A 157 -19.01 12.76 -1.41
N ASN A 158 -17.97 12.60 -2.25
CA ASN A 158 -17.45 11.29 -2.62
C ASN A 158 -16.72 10.56 -1.48
N VAL A 159 -16.38 11.23 -0.37
CA VAL A 159 -15.72 10.62 0.81
C VAL A 159 -16.53 9.45 1.35
N GLU A 160 -17.86 9.58 1.43
CA GLU A 160 -18.73 8.51 1.93
C GLU A 160 -18.61 7.23 1.10
N ARG A 161 -18.54 7.39 -0.22
CA ARG A 161 -18.35 6.28 -1.14
C ARG A 161 -17.00 5.60 -0.91
N TRP A 162 -15.92 6.37 -0.80
CA TRP A 162 -14.58 5.83 -0.57
C TRP A 162 -14.46 5.14 0.79
N LEU A 163 -15.08 5.71 1.83
CA LEU A 163 -15.11 5.12 3.16
C LEU A 163 -15.81 3.75 3.16
N LYS A 164 -16.95 3.65 2.46
CA LYS A 164 -17.66 2.39 2.30
C LYS A 164 -16.81 1.36 1.56
N GLU A 165 -16.23 1.75 0.42
CA GLU A 165 -15.38 0.87 -0.38
C GLU A 165 -14.18 0.33 0.42
N LEU A 166 -13.55 1.19 1.24
CA LEU A 166 -12.46 0.81 2.12
C LEU A 166 -12.93 -0.19 3.18
N ARG A 167 -14.05 0.09 3.87
CA ARG A 167 -14.60 -0.79 4.91
C ARG A 167 -15.05 -2.16 4.38
N ASP A 168 -15.49 -2.22 3.11
CA ASP A 168 -15.93 -3.47 2.48
C ASP A 168 -14.76 -4.42 2.16
N HIS A 169 -13.53 -3.92 2.02
CA HIS A 169 -12.36 -4.69 1.54
C HIS A 169 -11.17 -4.72 2.50
N ALA A 170 -11.06 -3.76 3.42
CA ALA A 170 -10.01 -3.70 4.42
C ALA A 170 -10.38 -4.46 5.70
N ASP A 171 -9.40 -4.64 6.59
CA ASP A 171 -9.65 -5.21 7.91
C ASP A 171 -10.54 -4.29 8.75
N GLN A 172 -11.44 -4.85 9.57
CA GLN A 172 -12.36 -4.09 10.44
C GLN A 172 -11.66 -3.15 11.44
N ASN A 173 -10.36 -3.37 11.64
CA ASN A 173 -9.53 -2.68 12.62
C ASN A 173 -8.61 -1.62 11.99
N ILE A 174 -8.85 -1.28 10.72
CA ILE A 174 -8.08 -0.25 10.03
C ILE A 174 -8.29 1.11 10.69
N VAL A 175 -7.19 1.82 10.93
CA VAL A 175 -7.23 3.21 11.41
C VAL A 175 -7.44 4.13 10.22
N ILE A 176 -8.47 4.97 10.27
CA ILE A 176 -8.84 5.82 9.14
C ILE A 176 -8.79 7.29 9.57
N MET A 177 -8.10 8.11 8.77
CA MET A 177 -8.03 9.55 8.97
C MET A 177 -8.53 10.28 7.72
N LEU A 178 -9.49 11.18 7.91
CA LEU A 178 -9.94 12.11 6.91
C LEU A 178 -8.97 13.29 6.80
N VAL A 179 -8.54 13.59 5.58
CA VAL A 179 -7.56 14.63 5.27
C VAL A 179 -8.18 15.65 4.31
N GLY A 180 -8.39 16.87 4.79
CA GLY A 180 -8.77 18.01 3.95
C GLY A 180 -7.53 18.66 3.36
N ASN A 181 -7.18 18.34 2.12
CA ASN A 181 -5.99 18.88 1.46
C ASN A 181 -6.27 20.23 0.79
N LYS A 182 -5.19 20.95 0.44
CA LYS A 182 -5.17 22.29 -0.18
C LYS A 182 -5.67 23.39 0.74
N SER A 183 -5.33 23.31 2.03
CA SER A 183 -5.67 24.35 3.02
C SER A 183 -5.10 25.74 2.70
N ASP A 184 -4.08 25.81 1.83
CA ASP A 184 -3.59 27.05 1.21
C ASP A 184 -4.67 27.80 0.42
N LEU A 185 -5.65 27.09 -0.16
CA LEU A 185 -6.78 27.65 -0.89
C LEU A 185 -7.95 28.07 0.03
N ARG A 186 -7.66 28.55 1.24
CA ARG A 186 -8.67 29.00 2.22
C ARG A 186 -9.71 29.99 1.66
N HIS A 187 -9.32 30.83 0.71
CA HIS A 187 -10.20 31.81 0.06
C HIS A 187 -11.19 31.19 -0.93
N LEU A 188 -10.93 29.96 -1.38
CA LEU A 188 -11.78 29.18 -2.29
C LEU A 188 -12.43 28.00 -1.56
N ARG A 189 -12.42 28.00 -0.22
CA ARG A 189 -12.96 26.92 0.60
C ARG A 189 -14.45 26.71 0.27
N ALA A 190 -14.76 25.51 -0.21
CA ALA A 190 -16.12 25.05 -0.47
C ALA A 190 -16.64 24.15 0.65
N VAL A 191 -15.75 23.55 1.45
CA VAL A 191 -16.08 22.64 2.57
C VAL A 191 -15.69 23.29 3.91
N PRO A 192 -16.67 23.68 4.75
CA PRO A 192 -16.41 24.15 6.11
C PRO A 192 -15.71 23.10 6.97
N SER A 193 -14.74 23.52 7.79
CA SER A 193 -14.03 22.59 8.69
C SER A 193 -14.97 21.91 9.68
N ASP A 194 -16.00 22.61 10.14
CA ASP A 194 -16.94 22.10 11.15
C ASP A 194 -17.82 20.98 10.59
N GLU A 195 -18.16 21.04 9.30
CA GLU A 195 -18.88 19.98 8.61
C GLU A 195 -18.04 18.70 8.53
N ALA A 196 -16.77 18.82 8.13
CA ALA A 196 -15.85 17.69 8.07
C ALA A 196 -15.60 17.08 9.46
N LYS A 197 -15.47 17.91 10.51
CA LYS A 197 -15.34 17.43 11.89
C LYS A 197 -16.56 16.64 12.35
N ALA A 198 -17.76 17.19 12.14
CA ALA A 198 -19.00 16.51 12.48
C ALA A 198 -19.13 15.15 11.77
N TYR A 199 -18.74 15.08 10.49
CA TYR A 199 -18.70 13.82 9.75
C TYR A 199 -17.72 12.81 10.34
N THR A 200 -16.51 13.25 10.74
CA THR A 200 -15.52 12.35 11.36
C THR A 200 -15.94 11.85 12.74
N GLU A 201 -16.60 12.68 13.55
CA GLU A 201 -17.14 12.27 14.84
C GLU A 201 -18.22 11.20 14.69
N GLN A 202 -19.13 11.36 13.73
CA GLN A 202 -20.19 10.39 13.43
C GLN A 202 -19.64 9.05 12.92
N ASN A 203 -18.51 9.07 12.21
CA ASN A 203 -17.91 7.89 11.59
C ASN A 203 -16.72 7.30 12.36
N CYS A 204 -16.38 7.85 13.53
CA CYS A 204 -15.23 7.49 14.35
C CYS A 204 -13.89 7.56 13.57
N LEU A 205 -13.65 8.67 12.88
CA LEU A 205 -12.44 8.92 12.10
C LEU A 205 -11.60 10.04 12.74
N SER A 206 -10.29 10.02 12.53
CA SER A 206 -9.43 11.17 12.83
C SER A 206 -9.54 12.22 11.73
N PHE A 207 -9.35 13.52 12.04
CA PHE A 207 -9.42 14.61 11.06
C PHE A 207 -8.20 15.53 11.11
N ILE A 208 -7.68 15.90 9.94
CA ILE A 208 -6.65 16.94 9.81
C ILE A 208 -6.76 17.68 8.47
N GLU A 209 -6.55 18.99 8.47
CA GLU A 209 -6.39 19.76 7.23
C GLU A 209 -4.91 19.92 6.88
N THR A 210 -4.56 19.73 5.61
CA THR A 210 -3.18 19.75 5.10
C THR A 210 -3.04 20.63 3.88
N SER A 211 -1.81 21.10 3.63
CA SER A 211 -1.43 21.68 2.35
C SER A 211 -0.16 21.01 1.87
N ALA A 212 -0.26 20.26 0.77
CA ALA A 212 0.92 19.74 0.09
C ALA A 212 1.78 20.87 -0.52
N LEU A 213 1.17 22.01 -0.89
CA LEU A 213 1.87 23.16 -1.47
C LEU A 213 2.81 23.80 -0.43
N ASP A 214 2.27 24.17 0.73
CA ASP A 214 3.02 24.87 1.78
C ASP A 214 3.60 23.90 2.84
N SER A 215 3.47 22.59 2.60
CA SER A 215 3.88 21.52 3.51
C SER A 215 3.24 21.57 4.90
N THR A 216 2.09 22.26 5.02
CA THR A 216 1.37 22.43 6.29
C THR A 216 0.70 21.12 6.69
N ASN A 217 0.96 20.66 7.92
CA ASN A 217 0.38 19.46 8.54
C ASN A 217 0.62 18.13 7.78
N VAL A 218 1.44 18.10 6.73
CA VAL A 218 1.72 16.87 5.98
C VAL A 218 2.41 15.85 6.87
N GLU A 219 3.51 16.23 7.52
CA GLU A 219 4.23 15.34 8.45
C GLU A 219 3.38 14.95 9.66
N ALA A 220 2.57 15.89 10.17
CA ALA A 220 1.64 15.63 11.27
C ALA A 220 0.59 14.59 10.89
N ALA A 221 0.01 14.65 9.69
CA ALA A 221 -1.00 13.69 9.25
C ALA A 221 -0.47 12.24 9.24
N PHE A 222 0.69 12.02 8.62
CA PHE A 222 1.32 10.69 8.57
C PHE A 222 1.82 10.23 9.95
N THR A 223 2.40 11.12 10.76
CA THR A 223 2.89 10.76 12.10
C THR A 223 1.72 10.39 13.03
N ASN A 224 0.62 11.15 12.97
CA ASN A 224 -0.56 10.91 13.80
C ASN A 224 -1.20 9.57 13.48
N ILE A 225 -1.43 9.25 12.20
CA ILE A 225 -2.04 7.96 11.82
C ILE A 225 -1.13 6.78 12.19
N LEU A 226 0.19 6.90 11.98
CA LEU A 226 1.14 5.84 12.33
C LEU A 226 1.23 5.63 13.85
N THR A 227 1.18 6.71 14.63
CA THR A 227 1.14 6.66 16.09
C THR A 227 -0.16 6.03 16.59
N GLU A 228 -1.29 6.35 15.97
CA GLU A 228 -2.59 5.78 16.30
C GLU A 228 -2.64 4.27 16.01
N ILE A 229 -2.11 3.85 14.85
CA ILE A 229 -1.96 2.42 14.52
C ILE A 229 -1.06 1.73 15.55
N TYR A 230 0.08 2.33 15.89
CA TYR A 230 1.01 1.79 16.88
C TYR A 230 0.33 1.57 18.25
N ARG A 231 -0.44 2.57 18.72
CA ARG A 231 -1.21 2.47 19.97
C ARG A 231 -2.25 1.35 19.91
N ASN A 232 -2.98 1.24 18.80
CA ASN A 232 -3.98 0.19 18.63
C ASN A 232 -3.35 -1.21 18.60
N VAL A 233 -2.18 -1.36 17.98
CA VAL A 233 -1.44 -2.63 17.94
C VAL A 233 -0.87 -2.98 19.32
N THR A 234 -0.31 -2.02 20.05
CA THR A 234 0.30 -2.26 21.38
C THR A 234 -0.73 -2.50 22.47
N GLN A 235 -1.87 -1.80 22.48
CA GLN A 235 -2.95 -2.04 23.43
C GLN A 235 -3.54 -3.45 23.29
N ARG A 236 -3.64 -3.96 22.06
CA ARG A 236 -4.08 -5.35 21.80
C ARG A 236 -3.07 -6.38 22.31
N ARG A 237 -1.76 -6.08 22.25
CA ARG A 237 -0.72 -6.94 22.82
C ARG A 237 -0.79 -7.01 24.34
N GLY A 238 -1.18 -5.93 25.02
CA GLY A 238 -1.34 -5.91 26.48
C GLY A 238 -2.42 -6.83 27.05
N GLN A 239 -3.33 -7.35 26.21
CA GLN A 239 -4.40 -8.25 26.62
C GLN A 239 -4.13 -9.73 26.30
N VAL A 240 -3.10 -10.05 25.50
CA VAL A 240 -2.72 -11.41 25.13
C VAL A 240 -1.21 -11.57 25.39
N GLY A 241 -0.87 -12.12 26.56
CA GLY A 241 0.50 -12.33 27.01
C GLY A 241 1.25 -13.44 26.27
N ASP A 242 1.51 -13.26 24.98
CA ASP A 242 2.40 -14.15 24.22
C ASP A 242 3.14 -13.39 23.11
N GLU A 243 4.42 -13.09 23.34
CA GLU A 243 5.32 -12.37 22.42
C GLU A 243 5.68 -13.19 21.16
N SER A 244 5.30 -14.47 21.08
CA SER A 244 5.83 -15.39 20.06
C SER A 244 4.94 -15.64 18.83
N SER A 245 3.69 -15.16 18.83
CA SER A 245 2.69 -15.54 17.81
C SER A 245 2.45 -14.53 16.69
N ILE A 246 2.84 -13.25 16.84
CA ILE A 246 2.48 -12.20 15.87
C ILE A 246 3.41 -12.14 14.65
N HIS A 247 4.63 -12.70 14.73
CA HIS A 247 5.51 -12.83 13.55
C HIS A 247 4.87 -13.68 12.43
N ARG A 248 3.81 -14.45 12.76
CA ARG A 248 3.12 -15.35 11.84
C ARG A 248 1.83 -14.76 11.23
N SER A 249 1.27 -13.70 11.82
CA SER A 249 0.03 -13.05 11.33
C SER A 249 0.28 -11.75 10.57
N LEU A 250 1.48 -11.18 10.67
CA LEU A 250 2.00 -10.16 9.77
C LEU A 250 2.95 -10.88 8.80
N ASN A 251 2.51 -11.09 7.55
CA ASN A 251 3.18 -11.86 6.49
C ASN A 251 4.72 -11.93 6.63
N THR A 252 5.21 -12.98 7.30
CA THR A 252 6.62 -13.37 7.24
C THR A 252 6.66 -14.81 6.75
N ILE A 253 6.97 -14.97 5.46
CA ILE A 253 7.38 -16.27 4.92
C ILE A 253 8.75 -16.57 5.54
N GLN A 254 8.80 -17.46 6.53
CA GLN A 254 10.06 -18.02 7.01
C GLN A 254 10.59 -18.98 5.94
N VAL A 255 11.61 -18.55 5.19
CA VAL A 255 12.44 -19.46 4.40
C VAL A 255 13.47 -20.05 5.37
N ALA A 256 13.29 -21.34 5.70
CA ALA A 256 14.31 -22.07 6.45
C ALA A 256 15.62 -22.08 5.64
N PRO A 257 16.79 -21.92 6.26
CA PRO A 257 18.06 -22.04 5.55
C PRO A 257 18.19 -23.47 5.02
N THR A 258 18.29 -23.60 3.70
CA THR A 258 18.66 -24.87 3.07
C THR A 258 20.10 -25.18 3.47
N GLU A 259 20.28 -26.21 4.29
CA GLU A 259 21.61 -26.77 4.55
C GLU A 259 22.26 -27.15 3.20
N PRO A 260 23.55 -26.86 2.99
CA PRO A 260 24.23 -27.27 1.77
C PRO A 260 24.31 -28.80 1.74
N VAL A 261 23.58 -29.41 0.80
CA VAL A 261 23.73 -30.82 0.46
C VAL A 261 25.13 -30.99 -0.14
N ILE A 262 26.06 -31.49 0.67
CA ILE A 262 27.34 -32.00 0.21
C ILE A 262 27.04 -33.29 -0.55
N ASP A 263 27.13 -33.23 -1.87
CA ASP A 263 27.11 -34.42 -2.73
C ASP A 263 28.37 -35.25 -2.45
N ARG A 264 28.21 -36.34 -1.69
CA ARG A 264 29.20 -37.41 -1.57
C ARG A 264 28.75 -38.57 -2.42
N SER A 265 29.13 -38.56 -3.69
CA SER A 265 29.23 -39.76 -4.51
C SER A 265 30.23 -40.73 -3.86
N GLY A 266 29.74 -41.83 -3.29
CA GLY A 266 30.56 -42.84 -2.63
C GLY A 266 29.87 -44.20 -2.62
N ILE A 267 30.19 -44.99 -3.64
CA ILE A 267 29.82 -46.38 -3.92
C ILE A 267 29.96 -47.28 -2.66
N LYS A 268 28.95 -48.10 -2.37
CA LYS A 268 29.07 -49.28 -1.50
C LYS A 268 29.58 -50.46 -2.33
N CYS A 269 30.57 -51.19 -1.81
CA CYS A 269 30.58 -52.66 -1.77
C CYS A 269 31.59 -53.17 -0.72
N CYS A 270 31.13 -54.11 0.09
CA CYS A 270 31.85 -54.76 1.19
C CYS A 270 32.87 -55.80 0.69
N ASN A 271 33.98 -55.95 1.42
CA ASN A 271 34.84 -57.12 1.39
C ASN A 271 34.31 -58.17 2.38
N GLN A 272 33.87 -59.34 1.90
CA GLN A 272 34.31 -60.67 2.35
C GLN A 272 33.67 -61.77 1.50
#